data_AF-A0A1W1C6U4-F1
#
_entry.id   AF-A0A1W1C6U4-F1
#
_cell.length_a   1.000
_cell.length_b   1.000
_cell.length_c   1.000
_cell.angle_alpha   90.00
_cell.angle_beta   90.00
_cell.angle_gamma   90.00
#
_symmetry.space_group_name_H-M   'P 1'
#
loop_
_entity.id
_entity.type
_entity.pdbx_description
1 polymer ?
#
loop_
_entity_poly.entity_id
_entity_poly.type
_entity_poly.pdbx_seq_one_letter_code
_entity_poly.pdbx_strand_id
1 'polypeptide(L)'
;MEKESYELFANAKSEEILERLDTELQKRNEAPFWGDKVVPFAEAILSVLVPLKEQNLLFTPEGKKVEVLTPELFLAWSDFLSLKTLAFTLAKSNDAKELLRTSLPKEECEQYIPIDLKLLGEYLSRYSVNLEYENLDFPIANYNLHQGVSNVIKSLL
;
A
#
# COMPACT_ATOMS: atom_id res chain seq x y z
N MET A 1 10.22 8.88 12.78
CA MET A 1 10.30 9.06 11.32
C MET A 1 10.80 10.46 11.05
N GLU A 2 11.71 10.56 10.10
CA GLU A 2 12.42 11.80 9.79
C GLU A 2 11.55 12.73 8.93
N LYS A 3 11.79 14.05 9.01
CA LYS A 3 11.02 15.03 8.21
C LYS A 3 11.15 14.78 6.70
N GLU A 4 12.32 14.32 6.26
CA GLU A 4 12.61 13.96 4.87
C GLU A 4 11.63 12.89 4.36
N SER A 5 11.28 11.89 5.19
CA SER A 5 10.33 10.83 4.84
C SER A 5 8.93 11.40 4.59
N TYR A 6 8.49 12.40 5.36
CA TYR A 6 7.19 13.04 5.13
C TYR A 6 7.16 13.84 3.83
N GLU A 7 8.22 14.59 3.54
CA GLU A 7 8.33 15.37 2.31
C GLU A 7 8.37 14.46 1.07
N LEU A 8 9.08 13.33 1.18
CA LEU A 8 9.14 12.30 0.16
C LEU A 8 7.74 11.73 -0.12
N PHE A 9 7.05 11.18 0.88
CA PHE A 9 5.74 10.54 0.65
C PHE A 9 4.68 11.54 0.17
N ALA A 10 4.74 12.79 0.61
CA ALA A 10 3.82 13.83 0.18
C ALA A 10 3.99 14.19 -1.31
N ASN A 11 5.23 14.43 -1.75
CA ASN A 11 5.50 15.07 -3.04
C ASN A 11 6.06 14.13 -4.11
N ALA A 12 6.76 13.06 -3.70
CA ALA A 12 7.48 12.19 -4.60
C ALA A 12 6.55 11.25 -5.38
N LYS A 13 7.11 10.68 -6.45
CA LYS A 13 6.51 9.58 -7.21
C LYS A 13 6.85 8.23 -6.57
N SER A 14 6.14 7.17 -6.98
CA SER A 14 6.42 5.80 -6.54
C SER A 14 7.89 5.41 -6.73
N GLU A 15 8.45 5.69 -7.91
CA GLU A 15 9.84 5.38 -8.28
C GLU A 15 10.86 5.99 -7.32
N GLU A 16 10.69 7.26 -6.94
CA GLU A 16 11.58 7.97 -6.02
C GLU A 16 11.50 7.41 -4.60
N ILE A 17 10.29 7.04 -4.15
CA ILE A 17 10.10 6.38 -2.85
C ILE A 17 10.78 5.01 -2.83
N LEU A 18 10.65 4.24 -3.92
CA LEU A 18 11.27 2.92 -4.05
C LEU A 18 12.80 3.01 -4.10
N GLU A 19 13.35 3.95 -4.86
CA GLU A 19 14.80 4.19 -4.93
C GLU A 19 15.37 4.57 -3.56
N ARG A 20 14.66 5.41 -2.80
CA ARG A 20 15.07 5.75 -1.43
C ARG A 20 15.09 4.51 -0.53
N LEU A 21 14.04 3.68 -0.57
CA LEU A 21 13.97 2.46 0.23
C LEU A 21 15.08 1.47 -0.14
N ASP A 22 15.34 1.26 -1.43
CA ASP A 22 16.42 0.38 -1.90
C ASP A 22 17.81 0.90 -1.49
N THR A 23 18.04 2.22 -1.63
CA THR A 23 19.29 2.86 -1.21
C THR A 23 19.53 2.68 0.29
N GLU A 24 18.51 2.87 1.13
CA GLU A 24 18.64 2.71 2.58
C GLU A 24 18.84 1.24 2.99
N LEU A 25 18.22 0.29 2.29
CA LEU A 25 18.47 -1.15 2.47
C LEU A 25 19.94 -1.50 2.18
N GLN A 26 20.48 -1.01 1.06
CA GLN A 26 21.86 -1.23 0.68
C GLN A 26 22.84 -0.59 1.66
N LYS A 27 22.57 0.64 2.11
CA LYS A 27 23.42 1.36 3.10
C LYS A 27 23.50 0.63 4.43
N ARG A 28 22.40 0.03 4.88
CA ARG A 28 22.36 -0.71 6.16
C ARG A 28 22.98 -2.10 6.08
N ASN A 29 23.43 -2.52 4.89
CA ASN A 29 23.97 -3.85 4.64
C ASN A 29 22.99 -4.94 5.13
N GLU A 30 21.69 -4.69 4.94
CA GLU A 30 20.64 -5.66 5.23
C GLU A 30 20.83 -6.90 4.36
N ALA A 31 20.36 -8.05 4.85
CA ALA A 31 20.44 -9.28 4.08
C ALA A 31 19.76 -9.10 2.70
N PRO A 32 20.33 -9.60 1.59
CA PRO A 32 19.74 -9.48 0.25
C PRO A 32 18.27 -9.93 0.18
N PHE A 33 17.92 -10.90 1.03
CA PHE A 33 16.56 -11.35 1.26
C PHE A 33 15.55 -10.21 1.52
N TRP A 34 15.94 -9.17 2.27
CA TRP A 34 15.04 -8.06 2.57
C TRP A 34 14.83 -7.14 1.37
N GLY A 35 15.85 -6.93 0.53
CA GLY A 35 15.71 -6.21 -0.74
C GLY A 35 14.65 -6.86 -1.64
N ASP A 36 14.75 -8.17 -1.82
CA ASP A 36 13.84 -8.98 -2.64
C ASP A 36 12.39 -9.03 -2.11
N LYS A 37 12.15 -8.55 -0.88
CA LYS A 37 10.83 -8.58 -0.23
C LYS A 37 10.25 -7.19 -0.02
N VAL A 38 11.06 -6.24 0.45
CA VAL A 38 10.66 -4.88 0.78
C VAL A 38 10.32 -4.08 -0.48
N VAL A 39 11.18 -4.11 -1.50
CA VAL A 39 10.98 -3.30 -2.71
C VAL A 39 9.70 -3.73 -3.47
N PRO A 40 9.47 -5.02 -3.79
CA PRO A 40 8.24 -5.43 -4.46
C PRO A 40 6.98 -5.18 -3.62
N PHE A 41 7.11 -5.21 -2.30
CA PHE A 41 5.99 -4.93 -1.41
C PHE A 41 5.63 -3.44 -1.38
N ALA A 42 6.64 -2.58 -1.25
CA ALA A 42 6.43 -1.14 -1.32
C ALA A 42 5.87 -0.74 -2.70
N GLU A 43 6.35 -1.37 -3.77
CA GLU A 43 5.87 -1.14 -5.14
C GLU A 43 4.39 -1.49 -5.25
N ALA A 44 3.97 -2.66 -4.74
CA ALA A 44 2.58 -3.09 -4.76
C ALA A 44 1.66 -2.10 -4.01
N ILE A 45 2.06 -1.61 -2.85
CA ILE A 45 1.27 -0.63 -2.08
C ILE A 45 1.23 0.73 -2.79
N LEU A 46 2.38 1.22 -3.25
CA LEU A 46 2.48 2.53 -3.91
C LEU A 46 1.73 2.54 -5.24
N SER A 47 1.63 1.39 -5.93
CA SER A 47 0.86 1.25 -7.17
C SER A 47 -0.60 1.65 -7.04
N VAL A 48 -1.16 1.60 -5.82
CA VAL A 48 -2.54 2.01 -5.53
C VAL A 48 -2.64 3.29 -4.71
N LEU A 49 -1.72 3.52 -3.75
CA LEU A 49 -1.75 4.74 -2.93
C LEU A 49 -1.39 6.00 -3.72
N VAL A 50 -0.47 5.90 -4.69
CA VAL A 50 -0.09 7.07 -5.51
C VAL A 50 -1.27 7.52 -6.41
N PRO A 51 -1.95 6.64 -7.16
CA PRO A 51 -3.15 7.04 -7.88
C PRO A 51 -4.27 7.59 -6.98
N LEU A 52 -4.49 7.01 -5.79
CA LEU A 52 -5.45 7.57 -4.82
C LEU A 52 -5.04 8.98 -4.36
N LYS A 53 -3.74 9.22 -4.15
CA LYS A 53 -3.18 10.54 -3.85
C LYS A 53 -3.46 11.53 -4.97
N GLU A 54 -3.17 11.15 -6.21
CA GLU A 54 -3.40 12.00 -7.39
C GLU A 54 -4.88 12.34 -7.60
N GLN A 55 -5.77 11.45 -7.19
CA GLN A 55 -7.22 11.67 -7.21
C GLN A 55 -7.75 12.42 -5.97
N ASN A 56 -6.90 12.74 -4.98
CA ASN A 56 -7.29 13.31 -3.69
C ASN A 56 -8.30 12.44 -2.91
N LEU A 57 -8.21 11.12 -3.11
CA LEU A 57 -9.10 10.10 -2.56
C LEU A 57 -8.37 9.20 -1.56
N LEU A 58 -7.33 9.71 -0.90
CA LEU A 58 -6.62 8.94 0.13
C LEU A 58 -7.51 8.72 1.36
N PHE A 59 -7.40 7.52 1.92
CA PHE A 59 -8.11 7.14 3.12
C PHE A 59 -7.31 6.17 3.99
N THR A 60 -7.63 6.13 5.28
CA THR A 60 -7.05 5.19 6.25
C THR A 60 -7.71 3.81 6.15
N PRO A 61 -7.13 2.74 6.74
CA PRO A 61 -7.80 1.44 6.83
C PRO A 61 -9.20 1.47 7.48
N GLU A 62 -9.47 2.46 8.33
CA GLU A 62 -10.79 2.70 8.94
C GLU A 62 -11.77 3.45 8.01
N GLY A 63 -11.34 3.77 6.78
CA GLY A 63 -12.14 4.49 5.78
C GLY A 63 -12.10 6.01 5.89
N LYS A 64 -11.30 6.60 6.79
CA LYS A 64 -11.30 8.06 7.01
C LYS A 64 -10.47 8.78 5.94
N LYS A 65 -10.97 9.91 5.44
CA LYS A 65 -10.26 10.75 4.46
C LYS A 65 -8.92 11.24 5.02
N VAL A 66 -7.91 11.26 4.15
CA VAL A 66 -6.59 11.85 4.41
C VAL A 66 -6.22 12.73 3.21
N GLU A 67 -5.59 13.87 3.46
CA GLU A 67 -5.22 14.83 2.39
C GLU A 67 -3.86 14.51 1.77
N VAL A 68 -2.95 13.92 2.55
CA VAL A 68 -1.55 13.72 2.16
C VAL A 68 -1.15 12.28 2.44
N LEU A 69 -0.42 11.68 1.49
CA LEU A 69 0.23 10.41 1.73
C LEU A 69 1.38 10.63 2.72
N THR A 70 1.22 10.15 3.95
CA THR A 70 2.30 10.12 4.94
C THR A 70 2.88 8.72 5.04
N PRO A 71 4.11 8.56 5.55
CA PRO A 71 4.65 7.23 5.67
C PRO A 71 3.95 6.41 6.78
N GLU A 72 3.25 7.03 7.74
CA GLU A 72 2.33 6.31 8.65
C GLU A 72 1.14 5.72 7.91
N LEU A 73 0.56 6.47 6.97
CA LEU A 73 -0.55 5.97 6.15
C LEU A 73 -0.08 4.79 5.31
N PHE A 74 1.10 4.91 4.68
CA PHE A 74 1.72 3.80 3.97
C PHE A 74 1.92 2.57 4.89
N LEU A 75 2.47 2.77 6.08
CA LEU A 75 2.69 1.69 7.06
C LEU A 75 1.38 1.08 7.56
N ALA A 76 0.31 1.86 7.71
CA ALA A 76 -1.01 1.36 8.10
C ALA A 76 -1.58 0.40 7.04
N TRP A 77 -1.34 0.69 5.76
CA TRP A 77 -1.67 -0.20 4.64
C TRP A 77 -0.68 -1.34 4.43
N SER A 78 0.46 -1.31 5.12
CA SER A 78 1.46 -2.38 5.09
C SER A 78 1.05 -3.60 5.94
N ASP A 79 0.08 -3.47 6.82
CA ASP A 79 -0.49 -4.67 7.45
C ASP A 79 -1.15 -5.55 6.38
N PHE A 80 -0.89 -6.86 6.43
CA PHE A 80 -1.31 -7.75 5.36
C PHE A 80 -2.82 -7.93 5.27
N LEU A 81 -3.53 -7.84 6.40
CA LEU A 81 -4.99 -7.83 6.42
C LEU A 81 -5.53 -6.51 5.84
N SER A 82 -4.92 -5.38 6.22
CA SER A 82 -5.24 -4.07 5.65
C SER A 82 -5.03 -4.07 4.13
N LEU A 83 -3.90 -4.61 3.64
CA LEU A 83 -3.58 -4.65 2.22
C LEU A 83 -4.57 -5.51 1.42
N LYS A 84 -4.95 -6.68 1.96
CA LYS A 84 -6.01 -7.49 1.38
C LYS A 84 -7.32 -6.71 1.31
N THR A 85 -7.69 -6.04 2.41
CA THR A 85 -8.92 -5.24 2.48
C THR A 85 -8.91 -4.10 1.47
N LEU A 86 -7.75 -3.46 1.26
CA LEU A 86 -7.55 -2.43 0.24
C LEU A 86 -7.80 -2.99 -1.16
N ALA A 87 -7.19 -4.13 -1.49
CA ALA A 87 -7.35 -4.75 -2.80
C ALA A 87 -8.82 -5.07 -3.12
N PHE A 88 -9.56 -5.66 -2.17
CA PHE A 88 -10.98 -5.94 -2.36
C PHE A 88 -11.84 -4.68 -2.43
N THR A 89 -11.49 -3.64 -1.66
CA THR A 89 -12.19 -2.36 -1.69
C THR A 89 -12.03 -1.70 -3.05
N LEU A 90 -10.79 -1.60 -3.54
CA LEU A 90 -10.51 -1.00 -4.85
C LEU A 90 -11.05 -1.83 -6.01
N ALA A 91 -11.06 -3.18 -5.92
CA ALA A 91 -11.67 -4.02 -6.94
C ALA A 91 -13.17 -3.72 -7.07
N LYS A 92 -13.88 -3.66 -5.94
CA LYS A 92 -15.30 -3.29 -5.91
C LYS A 92 -15.54 -1.86 -6.38
N SER A 93 -14.64 -0.94 -6.04
CA SER A 93 -14.70 0.44 -6.52
C SER A 93 -14.44 0.59 -8.00
N ASN A 94 -13.54 -0.20 -8.58
CA ASN A 94 -13.31 -0.25 -10.02
C ASN A 94 -14.56 -0.70 -10.77
N ASP A 95 -15.22 -1.75 -10.26
CA ASP A 95 -16.46 -2.28 -10.85
C ASP A 95 -17.62 -1.27 -10.73
N ALA A 96 -17.75 -0.61 -9.58
CA ALA A 96 -18.78 0.39 -9.32
C ALA A 96 -18.49 1.75 -9.96
N LYS A 97 -17.23 2.01 -10.34
CA LYS A 97 -16.70 3.33 -10.76
C LYS A 97 -16.96 4.43 -9.71
N GLU A 98 -16.94 4.04 -8.45
CA GLU A 98 -17.14 4.91 -7.29
C GLU A 98 -16.28 4.38 -6.14
N LEU A 99 -15.65 5.26 -5.36
CA LEU A 99 -14.91 4.81 -4.19
C LEU A 99 -15.88 4.31 -3.10
N LEU A 100 -15.70 3.06 -2.66
CA LEU A 100 -16.58 2.38 -1.72
C LEU A 100 -15.86 2.13 -0.40
N ARG A 101 -16.63 1.83 0.66
CA ARG A 101 -16.12 1.45 1.98
C ARG A 101 -15.21 2.51 2.62
N THR A 102 -15.47 3.77 2.29
CA THR A 102 -14.84 4.93 2.91
C THR A 102 -15.91 5.82 3.53
N SER A 103 -15.48 6.74 4.39
CA SER A 103 -16.30 7.80 4.96
C SER A 103 -16.10 9.13 4.21
N LEU A 104 -15.63 9.09 2.96
CA LEU A 104 -15.48 10.28 2.13
C LEU A 104 -16.87 10.80 1.69
N PRO A 105 -16.98 12.10 1.39
CA PRO A 105 -18.20 12.64 0.78
C PRO A 105 -18.53 11.93 -0.52
N LYS A 106 -19.82 11.65 -0.75
CA LYS A 106 -20.28 10.90 -1.93
C LYS A 106 -19.88 11.58 -3.24
N GLU A 107 -19.89 12.91 -3.23
CA GLU A 107 -19.52 13.75 -4.37
C GLU A 107 -18.05 13.58 -4.79
N GLU A 108 -17.17 13.24 -3.85
CA GLU A 108 -15.77 12.92 -4.12
C GLU A 108 -15.64 11.47 -4.59
N CYS A 109 -16.34 10.53 -3.95
CA CYS A 109 -16.32 9.12 -4.33
C CYS A 109 -16.79 8.88 -5.75
N GLU A 110 -17.77 9.65 -6.24
CA GLU A 110 -18.27 9.56 -7.63
C GLU A 110 -17.26 10.04 -8.68
N GLN A 111 -16.21 10.76 -8.27
CA GLN A 111 -15.11 11.19 -9.15
C GLN A 111 -14.00 10.13 -9.26
N TYR A 112 -14.15 8.99 -8.57
CA TYR A 112 -13.19 7.90 -8.60
C TYR A 112 -12.93 7.41 -10.02
N ILE A 113 -11.65 7.38 -10.38
CA ILE A 113 -11.15 6.80 -11.62
C ILE A 113 -10.57 5.42 -11.29
N PRO A 114 -11.00 4.35 -11.99
CA PRO A 114 -10.49 3.01 -11.75
C PRO A 114 -8.96 2.92 -11.78
N ILE A 115 -8.40 2.25 -10.77
CA ILE A 115 -6.96 2.10 -10.57
C ILE A 115 -6.54 0.72 -11.09
N ASP A 116 -5.38 0.64 -11.75
CA ASP A 116 -4.81 -0.66 -12.14
C ASP A 116 -4.34 -1.43 -10.91
N LEU A 117 -5.00 -2.57 -10.63
CA LEU A 117 -4.70 -3.42 -9.48
C LEU A 117 -3.74 -4.57 -9.83
N LYS A 118 -3.18 -4.62 -11.04
CA LYS A 118 -2.36 -5.75 -11.49
C LYS A 118 -1.18 -6.02 -10.57
N LEU A 119 -0.39 -4.99 -10.23
CA LEU A 119 0.78 -5.14 -9.37
C LEU A 119 0.39 -5.61 -7.95
N LEU A 120 -0.64 -4.99 -7.37
CA LEU A 120 -1.16 -5.38 -6.05
C LEU A 120 -1.71 -6.81 -6.06
N GLY A 121 -2.47 -7.18 -7.08
CA GLY A 121 -3.05 -8.51 -7.24
C GLY A 121 -1.99 -9.59 -7.46
N GLU A 122 -1.01 -9.35 -8.33
CA GLU A 122 0.13 -10.26 -8.53
C GLU A 122 0.92 -10.45 -7.24
N TYR A 123 1.16 -9.37 -6.49
CA TYR A 123 1.82 -9.43 -5.20
C TYR A 123 1.05 -10.31 -4.22
N LEU A 124 -0.23 -10.03 -3.98
CA LEU A 124 -1.08 -10.76 -3.04
C LEU A 124 -1.23 -12.25 -3.43
N SER A 125 -1.36 -12.54 -4.72
CA SER A 125 -1.42 -13.89 -5.27
C SER A 125 -0.16 -14.71 -4.95
N ARG A 126 1.04 -14.12 -5.06
CA ARG A 126 2.31 -14.78 -4.69
C ARG A 126 2.34 -15.22 -3.23
N TYR A 127 1.59 -14.55 -2.36
CA TYR A 127 1.45 -14.87 -0.94
C TYR A 127 0.14 -15.63 -0.63
N SER A 128 -0.42 -16.33 -1.62
CA SER A 128 -1.58 -17.22 -1.47
C SER A 128 -2.83 -16.53 -0.92
N VAL A 129 -2.97 -15.22 -1.16
CA VAL A 129 -4.22 -14.51 -0.87
C VAL A 129 -5.23 -14.85 -1.95
N ASN A 130 -6.40 -15.32 -1.52
CA ASN A 130 -7.51 -15.51 -2.45
C ASN A 130 -8.10 -14.14 -2.81
N LEU A 131 -8.10 -13.80 -4.10
CA LEU A 131 -8.63 -12.54 -4.63
C LEU A 131 -10.08 -12.66 -5.14
N GLU A 132 -10.64 -13.87 -5.14
CA GLU A 132 -12.03 -14.14 -5.54
C GLU A 132 -12.97 -14.15 -4.32
N TYR A 133 -12.50 -14.69 -3.20
CA TYR A 133 -13.27 -14.88 -1.98
C TYR A 133 -12.66 -14.10 -0.82
N GLU A 134 -13.22 -12.92 -0.57
CA GLU A 134 -12.77 -11.97 0.47
C GLU A 134 -12.71 -12.60 1.88
N ASN A 135 -13.60 -13.55 2.18
CA ASN A 135 -13.71 -14.14 3.52
C ASN A 135 -12.70 -15.27 3.79
N LEU A 136 -11.88 -15.66 2.81
CA LEU A 136 -10.88 -16.72 3.01
C LEU A 136 -9.60 -16.15 3.61
N ASP A 137 -9.12 -16.78 4.67
CA ASP A 137 -7.85 -16.41 5.29
C ASP A 137 -6.65 -16.80 4.42
N PHE A 138 -5.54 -16.11 4.67
CA PHE A 138 -4.22 -16.41 4.10
C PHE A 138 -3.37 -17.21 5.11
N PRO A 139 -2.33 -17.92 4.67
CA PRO A 139 -1.44 -18.65 5.57
C PRO A 139 -0.75 -17.74 6.60
N ILE A 140 -0.77 -18.14 7.89
CA ILE A 140 -0.13 -17.39 9.00
C ILE A 140 1.37 -17.12 8.74
N ALA A 141 2.06 -18.06 8.07
CA ALA A 141 3.47 -17.88 7.71
C ALA A 141 3.72 -16.62 6.87
N ASN A 142 2.81 -16.31 5.94
CA ASN A 142 2.92 -15.12 5.08
C ASN A 142 2.65 -13.84 5.87
N TYR A 143 1.73 -13.89 6.84
CA TYR A 143 1.51 -12.78 7.77
C TYR A 143 2.76 -12.44 8.58
N ASN A 144 3.44 -13.45 9.14
CA ASN A 144 4.67 -13.23 9.92
C ASN A 144 5.80 -12.64 9.07
N LEU A 145 5.94 -13.07 7.82
CA LEU A 145 6.88 -12.48 6.88
C LEU A 145 6.58 -11.00 6.66
N HIS A 146 5.30 -10.66 6.45
CA HIS A 146 4.85 -9.29 6.26
C HIS A 146 5.12 -8.40 7.47
N GLN A 147 4.90 -8.90 8.69
CA GLN A 147 5.28 -8.18 9.90
C GLN A 147 6.79 -7.88 9.93
N GLY A 148 7.63 -8.82 9.47
CA GLY A 148 9.06 -8.59 9.29
C GLY A 148 9.36 -7.49 8.28
N VAL A 149 8.72 -7.54 7.10
CA VAL A 149 8.89 -6.53 6.03
C VAL A 149 8.46 -5.14 6.50
N SER A 150 7.31 -5.01 7.16
CA SER A 150 6.82 -3.74 7.71
C SER A 150 7.77 -3.17 8.77
N ASN A 151 8.37 -4.01 9.60
CA ASN A 151 9.36 -3.58 10.59
C ASN A 151 10.65 -3.08 9.93
N VAL A 152 11.12 -3.76 8.88
CA VAL A 152 12.28 -3.30 8.11
C VAL A 152 11.97 -1.94 7.50
N ILE A 153 10.85 -1.77 6.81
CA ILE A 153 10.46 -0.48 6.22
C ILE A 153 10.37 0.62 7.27
N LYS A 154 9.71 0.34 8.40
CA LYS A 154 9.61 1.30 9.51
C LYS A 154 10.99 1.71 10.04
N SER A 155 11.97 0.82 10.00
CA SER A 155 13.33 1.15 10.42
C SER A 155 14.03 2.08 9.42
N LEU A 156 13.68 2.02 8.12
CA LEU A 156 14.28 2.79 7.02
C LEU A 156 13.71 4.22 6.89
N LEU A 157 12.53 4.49 7.48
CA LEU A 157 11.77 5.74 7.38
C LEU A 157 11.85 6.63 8.64
#